data_AF-A0A371QVC7-F1
#
_entry.id   AF-A0A371QVC7-F1
#
_cell.length_a   1.000
_cell.length_b   1.000
_cell.length_c   1.000
_cell.angle_alpha   90.00
_cell.angle_beta   90.00
_cell.angle_gamma   90.00
#
_symmetry.space_group_name_H-M   'P 1'
#
loop_
_entity.id
_entity.type
_entity.pdbx_description
1 polymer ?
#
loop_
_entity_poly.entity_id
_entity_poly.type
_entity_poly.pdbx_seq_one_letter_code
_entity_poly.pdbx_strand_id
1 'polypeptide(L)'
;ELFWFEKYRPRSFDEVVDLEEVKARLREFVKAGNMPHLLFYGPPGTGKTTMALVLARELYGEYWRENTLELNASDERGINVIRERVKEFARTAPVGKAPFKLVILDEADNMTSDAQQALRRIMEIYAQNTRFILLANYV
;
A
#
# COMPACT_ATOMS: atom_id res chain seq x y z
N GLU A 1 -21.94 -13.12 8.67
CA GLU A 1 -22.35 -12.44 7.43
C GLU A 1 -21.37 -11.30 7.18
N LEU A 2 -20.75 -11.19 5.99
CA LEU A 2 -19.81 -10.09 5.69
C LEU A 2 -20.61 -8.84 5.30
N PHE A 3 -20.18 -7.67 5.77
CA PHE A 3 -20.74 -6.41 5.31
C PHE A 3 -20.60 -6.28 3.79
N TRP A 4 -21.59 -5.65 3.15
CA TRP A 4 -21.64 -5.56 1.69
C TRP A 4 -20.43 -4.84 1.10
N PHE A 5 -19.90 -3.84 1.78
CA PHE A 5 -18.71 -3.11 1.32
C PHE A 5 -17.46 -4.00 1.24
N GLU A 6 -17.32 -5.02 2.09
CA GLU A 6 -16.25 -6.01 1.97
C GLU A 6 -16.58 -7.07 0.91
N LYS A 7 -17.84 -7.50 0.88
CA LYS A 7 -18.31 -8.53 -0.06
C LYS A 7 -18.12 -8.11 -1.52
N TYR A 8 -18.41 -6.85 -1.83
CA TYR A 8 -18.34 -6.27 -3.17
C TYR A 8 -17.10 -5.39 -3.38
N ARG A 9 -16.10 -5.45 -2.51
CA ARG A 9 -14.85 -4.71 -2.68
C ARG A 9 -14.17 -5.14 -3.99
N PRO A 10 -13.88 -4.22 -4.94
CA PRO A 10 -13.20 -4.52 -6.19
C PRO A 10 -11.93 -5.36 -6.03
N ARG A 11 -11.72 -6.29 -6.97
CA ARG A 11 -10.57 -7.21 -6.96
C ARG A 11 -9.58 -7.01 -8.10
N SER A 12 -9.98 -6.30 -9.14
CA SER A 12 -9.19 -5.97 -10.32
C SER A 12 -9.39 -4.49 -10.69
N PHE A 13 -8.51 -3.95 -11.53
CA PHE A 13 -8.68 -2.57 -12.02
C PHE A 13 -9.99 -2.37 -12.80
N ASP A 14 -10.49 -3.42 -13.46
CA ASP A 14 -11.72 -3.36 -14.26
C ASP A 14 -12.98 -3.26 -13.40
N GLU A 15 -12.92 -3.75 -12.15
CA GLU A 15 -14.02 -3.64 -11.18
C GLU A 15 -14.05 -2.27 -10.48
N VAL A 16 -12.96 -1.49 -10.55
CA VAL A 16 -12.93 -0.14 -9.98
C VAL A 16 -13.60 0.84 -10.94
N VAL A 17 -14.70 1.42 -10.48
CA VAL A 17 -15.43 2.45 -11.20
C VAL A 17 -14.63 3.76 -11.19
N ASP A 18 -14.64 4.48 -12.32
CA ASP A 18 -13.93 5.74 -12.55
C ASP A 18 -12.39 5.63 -12.45
N LEU A 19 -11.71 6.78 -12.29
CA LEU A 19 -10.26 6.91 -12.13
C LEU A 19 -9.44 6.34 -13.31
N GLU A 20 -9.95 6.47 -14.54
CA GLU A 20 -9.34 5.87 -15.74
C GLU A 20 -7.87 6.26 -15.94
N GLU A 21 -7.54 7.53 -15.70
CA GLU A 21 -6.16 8.01 -15.82
C GLU A 21 -5.24 7.38 -14.75
N VAL A 22 -5.71 7.27 -13.51
CA VAL A 22 -4.97 6.63 -12.42
C VAL A 22 -4.80 5.13 -12.71
N LYS A 23 -5.86 4.45 -13.14
CA LYS A 23 -5.82 3.04 -13.53
C LYS A 23 -4.82 2.82 -14.66
N ALA A 24 -4.83 3.67 -15.69
CA ALA A 24 -3.88 3.60 -16.80
C ALA A 24 -2.43 3.71 -16.30
N ARG A 25 -2.15 4.69 -15.42
CA ARG A 25 -0.81 4.89 -14.87
C ARG A 25 -0.35 3.74 -13.97
N LEU A 26 -1.23 3.21 -13.13
CA LEU A 26 -0.92 2.06 -12.27
C LEU A 26 -0.66 0.79 -13.09
N ARG A 27 -1.40 0.57 -14.17
CA ARG A 27 -1.13 -0.56 -15.10
C ARG A 27 0.24 -0.46 -15.75
N GLU A 28 0.75 0.73 -16.03
CA GLU A 28 2.13 0.91 -16.53
C GLU A 28 3.17 0.46 -15.50
N PHE A 29 2.98 0.80 -14.23
CA PHE A 29 3.87 0.33 -13.15
C PHE A 29 3.86 -1.19 -13.01
N VAL A 30 2.68 -1.82 -13.10
CA VAL A 30 2.54 -3.28 -13.10
C VAL A 30 3.33 -3.90 -14.26
N LYS A 31 3.14 -3.39 -15.48
CA LYS A 31 3.84 -3.88 -16.67
C LYS A 31 5.35 -3.70 -16.59
N ALA A 32 5.80 -2.57 -16.04
CA ALA A 32 7.23 -2.27 -15.90
C ALA A 32 7.90 -3.09 -14.79
N GLY A 33 7.12 -3.67 -13.85
CA GLY A 33 7.68 -4.32 -12.67
C GLY A 33 8.47 -3.37 -11.76
N ASN A 34 8.26 -2.06 -11.91
CA ASN A 34 8.93 -1.03 -11.13
C ASN A 34 7.97 0.13 -10.88
N MET A 35 7.99 0.64 -9.65
CA MET A 35 7.10 1.69 -9.20
C MET A 35 7.84 2.57 -8.19
N PRO A 36 7.60 3.90 -8.16
CA PRO A 36 8.06 4.72 -7.05
C PRO A 36 7.26 4.41 -5.76
N HIS A 37 7.59 5.06 -4.65
CA HIS A 37 6.64 5.17 -3.54
C HIS A 37 5.46 6.05 -3.98
N LEU A 38 4.25 5.70 -3.57
CA LEU A 38 3.02 6.41 -3.96
C LEU A 38 2.32 7.01 -2.74
N LEU A 39 1.61 8.11 -2.98
CA LEU A 39 0.67 8.72 -2.04
C LEU A 39 -0.71 8.73 -2.71
N PHE A 40 -1.68 8.03 -2.12
CA PHE A 40 -3.07 8.16 -2.51
C PHE A 40 -3.77 9.06 -1.50
N TYR A 41 -4.27 10.19 -1.96
CA TYR A 41 -5.01 11.14 -1.15
C TYR A 41 -6.36 11.45 -1.79
N GLY A 42 -7.36 11.78 -0.98
CA GLY A 42 -8.72 11.97 -1.45
C GLY A 42 -9.74 11.90 -0.30
N PRO A 43 -11.00 12.31 -0.53
CA PRO A 43 -12.08 12.10 0.44
C PRO A 43 -12.22 10.64 0.89
N PRO A 44 -12.79 10.38 2.08
CA PRO A 44 -13.12 9.02 2.50
C PRO A 44 -14.11 8.37 1.54
N GLY A 45 -14.04 7.03 1.37
CA GLY A 45 -14.95 6.29 0.50
C GLY A 45 -14.66 6.36 -1.00
N THR A 46 -13.60 7.04 -1.45
CA THR A 46 -13.20 7.16 -2.87
C THR A 46 -12.40 5.97 -3.41
N GLY A 47 -12.25 4.90 -2.62
CA GLY A 47 -11.60 3.66 -3.06
C GLY A 47 -10.06 3.64 -2.94
N LYS A 48 -9.42 4.56 -2.20
CA LYS A 48 -7.95 4.59 -2.01
C LYS A 48 -7.35 3.25 -1.55
N THR A 49 -7.84 2.71 -0.43
CA THR A 49 -7.40 1.42 0.12
C THR A 49 -7.70 0.28 -0.85
N THR A 50 -8.86 0.33 -1.51
CA THR A 50 -9.23 -0.67 -2.53
C THR A 50 -8.26 -0.64 -3.71
N MET A 51 -7.91 0.54 -4.23
CA MET A 51 -6.99 0.71 -5.35
C MET A 51 -5.60 0.18 -5.01
N ALA A 52 -5.10 0.45 -3.79
CA ALA A 52 -3.82 -0.06 -3.32
C ALA A 52 -3.79 -1.61 -3.25
N LEU A 53 -4.88 -2.22 -2.78
CA LEU A 53 -5.02 -3.68 -2.72
C LEU A 53 -5.21 -4.32 -4.10
N VAL A 54 -5.93 -3.66 -5.01
CA VAL A 54 -6.05 -4.08 -6.42
C VAL A 54 -4.68 -4.07 -7.07
N LEU A 55 -3.92 -2.98 -6.92
CA LEU A 55 -2.55 -2.89 -7.45
C LEU A 55 -1.64 -4.00 -6.89
N ALA A 56 -1.75 -4.31 -5.60
CA ALA A 56 -1.02 -5.43 -4.99
C ALA A 56 -1.36 -6.78 -5.65
N ARG A 57 -2.64 -7.05 -5.91
CA ARG A 57 -3.09 -8.27 -6.60
C ARG A 57 -2.56 -8.34 -8.03
N GLU A 58 -2.57 -7.24 -8.74
CA GLU A 58 -2.08 -7.15 -10.12
C GLU A 58 -0.56 -7.32 -10.21
N LEU A 59 0.19 -6.81 -9.23
CA LEU A 59 1.65 -6.97 -9.15
C LEU A 59 2.08 -8.40 -8.81
N TYR A 60 1.34 -9.08 -7.94
CA TYR A 60 1.83 -10.28 -7.26
C TYR A 60 1.00 -11.55 -7.52
N GLY A 61 -0.18 -11.44 -8.15
CA GLY A 61 -1.06 -12.56 -8.43
C GLY A 61 -1.44 -13.32 -7.16
N GLU A 62 -1.22 -14.63 -7.14
CA GLU A 62 -1.52 -15.48 -5.98
C GLU A 62 -0.72 -15.12 -4.73
N TYR A 63 0.49 -14.57 -4.88
CA TYR A 63 1.40 -14.22 -3.79
C TYR A 63 1.17 -12.81 -3.21
N TRP A 64 0.03 -12.19 -3.48
CA TRP A 64 -0.21 -10.80 -3.08
C TRP A 64 -0.23 -10.62 -1.56
N ARG A 65 -0.67 -11.63 -0.81
CA ARG A 65 -0.72 -11.56 0.66
C ARG A 65 0.66 -11.66 1.29
N GLU A 66 1.53 -12.48 0.73
CA GLU A 66 2.90 -12.71 1.18
C GLU A 66 3.81 -11.51 0.86
N ASN A 67 3.50 -10.81 -0.24
CA ASN A 67 4.24 -9.65 -0.71
C ASN A 67 3.64 -8.30 -0.30
N THR A 68 2.54 -8.27 0.46
CA THR A 68 1.88 -7.03 0.88
C THR A 68 1.69 -6.97 2.39
N LEU A 69 2.15 -5.88 3.01
CA LEU A 69 1.90 -5.56 4.42
C LEU A 69 0.98 -4.34 4.52
N GLU A 70 -0.27 -4.55 4.96
CA GLU A 70 -1.21 -3.48 5.28
C GLU A 70 -1.12 -3.13 6.77
N LEU A 71 -0.94 -1.84 7.07
CA LEU A 71 -0.93 -1.29 8.43
C LEU A 71 -1.83 -0.06 8.45
N ASN A 72 -2.65 0.08 9.49
CA ASN A 72 -3.28 1.36 9.80
C ASN A 72 -2.33 2.15 10.72
N ALA A 73 -2.02 3.39 10.33
CA ALA A 73 -1.06 4.25 11.03
C ALA A 73 -1.64 4.96 12.26
N SER A 74 -2.97 5.04 12.40
CA SER A 74 -3.66 5.65 13.54
C SER A 74 -3.88 4.69 14.73
N ASP A 75 -3.66 3.39 14.52
CA ASP A 75 -3.82 2.37 15.55
C ASP A 75 -2.84 2.59 16.72
N GLU A 76 -3.32 2.49 17.97
CA GLU A 76 -2.66 2.93 19.24
C GLU A 76 -1.33 2.23 19.57
N ARG A 77 -0.85 1.35 18.68
CA ARG A 77 0.37 0.55 18.84
C ARG A 77 1.66 1.38 18.77
N GLY A 78 1.57 2.66 18.42
CA GLY A 78 2.69 3.60 18.36
C GLY A 78 3.65 3.34 17.20
N ILE A 79 4.40 4.39 16.81
CA ILE A 79 5.33 4.31 15.65
C ILE A 79 6.36 3.19 15.78
N ASN A 80 6.83 2.89 16.99
CA ASN A 80 7.85 1.87 17.19
C ASN A 80 7.38 0.49 16.71
N VAL A 81 6.10 0.15 16.90
CA VAL A 81 5.54 -1.13 16.42
C VAL A 81 5.43 -1.14 14.90
N ILE A 82 4.96 -0.04 14.28
CA ILE A 82 4.93 0.09 12.82
C ILE A 82 6.35 -0.08 12.26
N ARG A 83 7.34 0.60 12.84
CA ARG A 83 8.73 0.51 12.43
C ARG A 83 9.25 -0.92 12.47
N GLU A 84 9.09 -1.63 13.58
CA GLU A 84 9.62 -3.00 13.69
C GLU A 84 8.90 -3.95 12.73
N ARG A 85 7.57 -3.84 12.58
CA ARG A 85 6.82 -4.67 11.60
C ARG A 85 7.26 -4.43 10.16
N VAL A 86 7.40 -3.16 9.76
CA VAL A 86 7.90 -2.81 8.41
C VAL A 86 9.32 -3.34 8.22
N LYS A 87 10.17 -3.22 9.24
CA LYS A 87 11.56 -3.69 9.20
C LYS A 87 11.66 -5.21 9.06
N GLU A 88 10.89 -5.97 9.82
CA GLU A 88 10.82 -7.43 9.72
C GLU A 88 10.33 -7.87 8.34
N PHE A 89 9.29 -7.21 7.83
CA PHE A 89 8.75 -7.49 6.51
C PHE A 89 9.72 -7.16 5.37
N ALA A 90 10.39 -6.00 5.44
CA ALA A 90 11.34 -5.53 4.44
C ALA A 90 12.68 -6.28 4.45
N ARG A 91 13.00 -7.00 5.54
CA ARG A 91 14.22 -7.83 5.65
C ARG A 91 14.15 -9.13 4.87
N THR A 92 12.95 -9.60 4.55
CA THR A 92 12.76 -10.85 3.81
C THR A 92 12.60 -10.58 2.32
N ALA A 93 13.09 -11.50 1.48
CA ALA A 93 12.97 -11.36 0.03
C ALA A 93 11.50 -11.46 -0.41
N PRO A 94 11.12 -10.81 -1.53
CA PRO A 94 9.82 -11.04 -2.16
C PRO A 94 9.62 -12.52 -2.50
N VAL A 95 8.38 -12.99 -2.39
CA VAL A 95 7.98 -14.36 -2.72
C VAL A 95 7.59 -14.45 -4.18
N GLY A 96 7.91 -15.57 -4.84
CA GLY A 96 7.61 -15.81 -6.25
C GLY A 96 8.52 -15.00 -7.17
N LYS A 97 7.96 -14.45 -8.25
CA LYS A 97 8.66 -13.58 -9.23
C LYS A 97 8.44 -12.09 -8.97
N ALA A 98 8.04 -11.72 -7.76
CA ALA A 98 7.73 -10.34 -7.40
C ALA A 98 8.99 -9.45 -7.43
N PRO A 99 8.95 -8.26 -8.06
CA PRO A 99 10.13 -7.40 -8.17
C PRO A 99 10.51 -6.71 -6.85
N PHE A 100 9.55 -6.50 -5.96
CA PHE A 100 9.68 -5.85 -4.66
C PHE A 100 8.49 -6.21 -3.77
N LYS A 101 8.58 -5.95 -2.48
CA LYS A 101 7.46 -6.02 -1.53
C LYS A 101 6.69 -4.70 -1.43
N LEU A 102 5.43 -4.75 -1.03
CA LEU A 102 4.58 -3.57 -0.89
C LEU A 102 4.16 -3.37 0.57
N VAL A 103 4.32 -2.15 1.08
CA VAL A 103 3.76 -1.72 2.35
C VAL A 103 2.66 -0.70 2.08
N ILE A 104 1.47 -0.94 2.58
CA ILE A 104 0.33 -0.01 2.51
C ILE A 104 0.13 0.54 3.92
N LEU A 105 0.27 1.86 4.06
CA LEU A 105 0.02 2.58 5.31
C LEU A 105 -1.27 3.39 5.17
N ASP A 106 -2.34 2.92 5.80
CA ASP A 106 -3.61 3.64 5.86
C ASP A 106 -3.57 4.75 6.92
N GLU A 107 -4.31 5.82 6.69
CA GLU A 107 -4.39 6.99 7.59
C GLU A 107 -3.02 7.59 7.96
N ALA A 108 -2.10 7.68 7.00
CA ALA A 108 -0.76 8.22 7.20
C ALA A 108 -0.76 9.71 7.63
N ASP A 109 -1.85 10.43 7.36
CA ASP A 109 -2.14 11.80 7.83
C ASP A 109 -2.33 11.88 9.35
N ASN A 110 -2.72 10.79 10.01
CA ASN A 110 -2.88 10.74 11.48
C ASN A 110 -1.55 10.51 12.22
N MET A 111 -0.42 10.37 11.51
CA MET A 111 0.89 10.14 12.12
C MET A 111 1.48 11.42 12.72
N THR A 112 2.11 11.30 13.89
CA THR A 112 2.93 12.38 14.46
C THR A 112 4.13 12.71 13.58
N SER A 113 4.67 13.93 13.67
CA SER A 113 5.85 14.35 12.89
C SER A 113 7.07 13.44 13.14
N ASP A 114 7.31 13.04 14.39
CA ASP A 114 8.37 12.10 14.75
C ASP A 114 8.17 10.73 14.07
N ALA A 115 6.90 10.31 13.96
CA ALA A 115 6.55 9.07 13.32
C ALA A 115 6.81 9.10 11.81
N GLN A 116 6.45 10.19 11.15
CA GLN A 116 6.73 10.41 9.73
C GLN A 116 8.24 10.45 9.45
N GLN A 117 9.03 11.11 10.31
CA GLN A 117 10.49 11.14 10.18
C GLN A 117 11.12 9.75 10.32
N ALA A 118 10.65 8.95 11.29
CA ALA A 118 11.11 7.57 11.46
C ALA A 118 10.76 6.73 10.23
N LEU A 119 9.55 6.86 9.71
CA LEU A 119 9.09 6.15 8.51
C LEU A 119 9.93 6.52 7.28
N ARG A 120 10.19 7.82 7.06
CA ARG A 120 11.01 8.30 5.94
C ARG A 120 12.36 7.58 5.87
N ARG A 121 13.05 7.44 7.00
CA ARG A 121 14.33 6.73 7.07
C ARG A 121 14.21 5.26 6.68
N ILE A 122 13.12 4.60 7.06
CA ILE A 122 12.86 3.19 6.70
C ILE A 122 12.62 3.06 5.20
N MET A 123 11.81 3.97 4.62
CA MET A 123 11.54 4.01 3.19
C MET A 123 12.84 4.15 2.39
N GLU A 124 13.74 5.06 2.82
CA GLU A 124 15.05 5.25 2.18
C GLU A 124 15.95 4.01 2.28
N ILE A 125 16.05 3.37 3.46
CA ILE A 125 16.91 2.19 3.68
C ILE A 125 16.46 0.98 2.84
N TYR A 126 15.15 0.77 2.70
CA TYR A 126 14.60 -0.40 2.02
C TYR A 126 14.07 -0.12 0.60
N ALA A 127 14.36 1.06 0.05
CA ALA A 127 13.85 1.50 -1.26
C ALA A 127 14.20 0.56 -2.42
N GLN A 128 15.24 -0.27 -2.29
CA GLN A 128 15.58 -1.27 -3.32
C GLN A 128 14.55 -2.42 -3.36
N ASN A 129 14.19 -2.98 -2.21
CA ASN A 129 13.41 -4.21 -2.11
C ASN A 129 11.94 -4.00 -1.72
N THR A 130 11.59 -2.80 -1.23
CA THR A 130 10.26 -2.49 -0.72
C THR A 130 9.75 -1.18 -1.32
N ARG A 131 8.46 -1.13 -1.67
CA ARG A 131 7.73 0.07 -2.07
C ARG A 131 6.62 0.36 -1.07
N PHE A 132 6.28 1.63 -0.94
CA PHE A 132 5.29 2.11 0.01
C PHE A 132 4.14 2.79 -0.75
N ILE A 133 2.92 2.55 -0.29
CA ILE A 133 1.74 3.33 -0.64
C ILE A 133 1.22 3.94 0.65
N LEU A 134 1.26 5.27 0.74
CA LEU A 134 0.69 6.02 1.85
C LEU A 134 -0.72 6.43 1.47
N LEU A 135 -1.68 6.24 2.37
CA LEU A 135 -3.07 6.67 2.17
C LEU A 135 -3.35 7.81 3.15
N ALA A 136 -3.93 8.89 2.66
CA ALA A 136 -4.30 10.06 3.47
C ALA A 136 -5.67 10.60 3.06
N ASN A 137 -6.35 11.29 3.96
CA ASN A 137 -7.52 12.07 3.59
C ASN A 137 -7.13 13.51 3.23
N TYR A 138 -7.99 14.20 2.49
CA TYR A 138 -7.82 15.64 2.23
C TYR A 138 -7.80 16.38 3.57
N VAL A 139 -6.79 17.21 3.80
CA VAL A 139 -6.78 18.25 4.84
C VAL A 139 -7.25 19.55 4.23
#